data_AF-A0A3N0DQQ9-F1
#
_entry.id   AF-A0A3N0DQQ9-F1
#
_cell.length_a   1.000
_cell.length_b   1.000
_cell.length_c   1.000
_cell.angle_alpha   90.00
_cell.angle_beta   90.00
_cell.angle_gamma   90.00
#
_symmetry.space_group_name_H-M   'P 1'
#
loop_
_entity.id
_entity.type
_entity.pdbx_description
1 polymer ?
#
loop_
_entity_poly.entity_id
_entity_poly.type
_entity_poly.pdbx_seq_one_letter_code
_entity_poly.pdbx_strand_id
1 'polypeptide(L)'
;ITYTDEDGIATTIDINSIVDDETVTNLVDNGDGTITYTNEEGIAQTVDMASIIAANETNTILALTDGELIYTNEGNDNPNIPLISTDADNAITVGTDGSLFTDTSALTVEPWLVQGTTDKATENDQDIYQMGKVGIGTDDMLGTENPDVALAVNGAILTTSAIYADYVFEDYFEGFSELNKDYTFKSLKEVEDFINRNRHLPGITKIDALCKNQKGEYVINPSELSVQLLEKVEELYLHTIEQQKALEGKDREIKRLRQRQEDKDHEIERLQQQQEAMEERLSRLEKLFKE
;
A
#
# COMPACT_ATOMS: atom_id res chain seq x y z
N ILE A 1 30.78 109.65 -6.52
CA ILE A 1 31.74 110.02 -5.44
C ILE A 1 32.89 110.79 -6.06
N THR A 2 33.41 111.81 -5.39
CA THR A 2 34.55 112.58 -5.91
C THR A 2 35.78 112.20 -5.10
N TYR A 3 36.77 111.65 -5.77
CA TYR A 3 38.09 111.34 -5.21
C TYR A 3 39.03 112.48 -5.59
N THR A 4 39.66 113.11 -4.61
CA THR A 4 40.70 114.10 -4.85
C THR A 4 42.04 113.43 -4.60
N ASP A 5 42.92 113.44 -5.59
CA ASP A 5 44.25 112.85 -5.45
C ASP A 5 45.19 113.71 -4.59
N GLU A 6 46.40 113.19 -4.34
CA GLU A 6 47.43 113.89 -3.54
C GLU A 6 47.88 115.23 -4.12
N ASP A 7 47.64 115.50 -5.40
CA ASP A 7 47.96 116.76 -6.09
C ASP A 7 46.76 117.74 -6.09
N GLY A 8 45.66 117.37 -5.43
CA GLY A 8 44.48 118.21 -5.28
C GLY A 8 43.54 118.19 -6.50
N ILE A 9 43.74 117.28 -7.46
CA ILE A 9 42.87 117.16 -8.63
C ILE A 9 41.67 116.28 -8.26
N ALA A 10 40.48 116.88 -8.33
CA ALA A 10 39.23 116.18 -8.07
C ALA A 10 38.81 115.37 -9.30
N THR A 11 38.85 114.04 -9.17
CA THR A 11 38.29 113.10 -10.14
C THR A 11 36.91 112.66 -9.67
N THR A 12 35.90 112.93 -10.48
CA THR A 12 34.55 112.46 -10.21
C THR A 12 34.43 111.02 -10.68
N ILE A 13 34.29 110.09 -9.73
CA ILE A 13 33.94 108.69 -9.98
C ILE A 13 32.41 108.61 -9.96
N ASP A 14 31.81 108.46 -11.13
CA ASP A 14 30.37 108.27 -11.25
C ASP A 14 30.02 106.82 -10.87
N ILE A 15 29.41 106.62 -9.69
CA ILE A 15 28.97 105.29 -9.25
C ILE A 15 27.90 104.76 -10.21
N ASN A 16 27.04 105.62 -10.76
CA ASN A 16 25.99 105.17 -11.66
C ASN A 16 26.59 104.54 -12.94
N SER A 17 27.73 105.05 -13.42
CA SER A 17 28.46 104.45 -14.54
C SER A 17 29.14 103.11 -14.24
N ILE A 18 29.29 102.76 -12.95
CA ILE A 18 29.84 101.46 -12.51
C ILE A 18 28.71 100.44 -12.26
N VAL A 19 27.53 100.91 -11.86
CA VAL A 19 26.35 100.08 -11.63
C VAL A 19 25.74 99.59 -12.95
N ASP A 20 25.98 100.29 -14.07
CA ASP A 20 25.59 99.83 -15.41
C ASP A 20 26.34 98.55 -15.86
N ASP A 21 27.45 98.19 -15.21
CA ASP A 21 28.16 96.90 -15.41
C ASP A 21 27.63 95.79 -14.47
N GLU A 22 26.50 96.00 -13.76
CA GLU A 22 25.85 94.94 -12.99
C GLU A 22 25.32 93.85 -13.93
N THR A 23 25.87 92.66 -13.78
CA THR A 23 25.51 91.48 -14.57
C THR A 23 24.13 90.99 -14.16
N VAL A 24 23.07 91.42 -14.85
CA VAL A 24 21.70 90.95 -14.60
C VAL A 24 21.54 89.56 -15.23
N THR A 25 21.83 88.53 -14.44
CA THR A 25 21.57 87.16 -14.84
C THR A 25 20.14 86.77 -14.47
N ASN A 26 19.30 86.51 -15.49
CA ASN A 26 17.88 86.20 -15.28
C ASN A 26 17.62 84.70 -15.54
N LEU A 27 16.94 84.05 -14.59
CA LEU A 27 16.37 82.72 -14.76
C LEU A 27 14.85 82.83 -14.72
N VAL A 28 14.18 82.38 -15.78
CA VAL A 28 12.72 82.39 -15.92
C VAL A 28 12.21 80.97 -16.13
N ASP A 29 11.29 80.53 -15.30
CA ASP A 29 10.48 79.34 -15.56
C ASP A 29 9.39 79.70 -16.57
N ASN A 30 9.36 79.01 -17.70
CA ASN A 30 8.43 79.30 -18.80
C ASN A 30 7.05 78.64 -18.59
N GLY A 31 6.88 77.78 -17.57
CA GLY A 31 5.61 77.10 -17.27
C GLY A 31 5.26 75.97 -18.24
N ASP A 32 6.14 75.64 -19.19
CA ASP A 32 6.00 74.57 -20.17
C ASP A 32 7.00 73.42 -19.96
N GLY A 33 7.74 73.44 -18.84
CA GLY A 33 8.79 72.47 -18.52
C GLY A 33 10.20 72.91 -18.91
N THR A 34 10.38 74.14 -19.39
CA THR A 34 11.69 74.71 -19.70
C THR A 34 12.05 75.92 -18.82
N ILE A 35 13.34 76.10 -18.53
CA ILE A 35 13.89 77.29 -17.86
C ILE A 35 14.73 78.07 -18.87
N THR A 36 14.50 79.37 -19.00
CA THR A 36 15.35 80.25 -19.80
C THR A 36 16.34 80.97 -18.90
N TYR A 37 17.63 80.72 -19.13
CA TYR A 37 18.73 81.50 -18.58
C TYR A 37 19.13 82.58 -19.60
N THR A 38 19.16 83.85 -19.20
CA THR A 38 19.70 84.92 -20.06
C THR A 38 21.01 85.40 -19.46
N ASN A 39 22.08 85.31 -20.24
CA ASN A 39 23.41 85.74 -19.79
C ASN A 39 23.55 87.27 -19.81
N GLU A 40 24.70 87.74 -19.36
CA GLU A 40 25.07 89.16 -19.25
C GLU A 40 25.11 89.89 -20.59
N GLU A 41 25.27 89.15 -21.69
CA GLU A 41 25.23 89.67 -23.06
C GLU A 41 23.80 89.71 -23.65
N GLY A 42 22.79 89.31 -22.86
CA GLY A 42 21.39 89.24 -23.30
C GLY A 42 21.03 88.00 -24.13
N ILE A 43 21.93 87.01 -24.21
CA ILE A 43 21.72 85.77 -24.96
C ILE A 43 20.94 84.79 -24.10
N ALA A 44 19.76 84.41 -24.58
CA ALA A 44 18.92 83.41 -23.95
C ALA A 44 19.39 81.99 -24.29
N GLN A 45 19.50 81.15 -23.27
CA GLN A 45 19.72 79.71 -23.36
C GLN A 45 18.56 79.01 -22.67
N THR A 46 17.91 78.10 -23.39
CA THR A 46 16.79 77.31 -22.86
C THR A 46 17.30 75.98 -22.35
N VAL A 47 16.98 75.69 -21.10
CA VAL A 47 17.23 74.41 -20.44
C VAL A 47 15.91 73.65 -20.39
N ASP A 48 15.84 72.54 -21.11
CA ASP A 48 14.68 71.65 -21.08
C ASP A 48 14.76 70.72 -19.86
N MET A 49 13.91 70.99 -18.87
CA MET A 49 13.89 70.21 -17.64
C MET A 49 13.29 68.83 -17.87
N ALA A 50 12.35 68.66 -18.81
CA ALA A 50 11.78 67.36 -19.14
C ALA A 50 12.84 66.43 -19.74
N SER A 51 13.71 66.96 -20.61
CA SER A 51 14.85 66.21 -21.14
C SER A 51 15.87 65.84 -20.05
N ILE A 52 16.15 66.73 -19.10
CA ILE A 52 17.06 66.43 -17.97
C ILE A 52 16.46 65.39 -17.04
N ILE A 53 15.17 65.52 -16.71
CA ILE A 53 14.45 64.56 -15.87
C ILE A 53 14.43 63.19 -16.55
N ALA A 54 14.02 63.10 -17.82
CA ALA A 54 14.02 61.84 -18.56
C ALA A 54 15.42 61.21 -18.69
N ALA A 55 16.48 62.02 -18.76
CA ALA A 55 17.86 61.54 -18.77
C ALA A 55 18.35 61.03 -17.40
N ASN A 56 17.64 61.34 -16.30
CA ASN A 56 18.04 61.01 -14.93
C ASN A 56 16.97 60.21 -14.16
N GLU A 57 15.79 59.99 -14.74
CA GLU A 57 14.75 59.13 -14.19
C GLU A 57 15.13 57.66 -14.33
N THR A 58 14.87 56.92 -13.26
CA THR A 58 15.13 55.48 -13.20
C THR A 58 13.85 54.72 -13.56
N ASN A 59 13.78 54.13 -14.76
CA ASN A 59 12.71 53.16 -15.06
C ASN A 59 12.82 52.03 -14.04
N THR A 60 11.76 51.79 -13.26
CA THR A 60 11.74 50.71 -12.27
C THR A 60 10.50 49.87 -12.50
N ILE A 61 10.63 48.87 -13.38
CA ILE A 61 9.63 47.81 -13.51
C ILE A 61 10.07 46.68 -12.59
N LEU A 62 9.13 46.19 -11.77
CA LEU A 62 9.29 44.97 -10.98
C LEU A 62 8.10 44.07 -11.28
N ALA A 63 8.35 42.93 -11.93
CA ALA A 63 7.33 41.96 -12.26
C ALA A 63 7.84 40.54 -12.01
N LEU A 64 6.92 39.63 -11.71
CA LEU A 64 7.18 38.20 -11.82
C LEU A 64 6.50 37.70 -13.10
N THR A 65 7.26 37.04 -13.95
CA THR A 65 6.75 36.48 -15.20
C THR A 65 7.59 35.26 -15.53
N ASP A 66 6.92 34.15 -15.89
CA ASP A 66 7.57 32.90 -16.28
C ASP A 66 8.63 32.37 -15.29
N GLY A 67 8.44 32.62 -13.99
CA GLY A 67 9.35 32.13 -12.94
C GLY A 67 10.62 32.96 -12.77
N GLU A 68 10.69 34.13 -13.41
CA GLU A 68 11.78 35.08 -13.26
C GLU A 68 11.28 36.38 -12.62
N LEU A 69 12.13 36.98 -11.81
CA LEU A 69 11.96 38.38 -11.42
C LEU A 69 12.51 39.25 -12.54
N ILE A 70 11.61 39.96 -13.21
CA ILE A 70 11.94 40.96 -14.20
C ILE A 70 12.14 42.28 -13.46
N TYR A 71 13.39 42.73 -13.48
CA TYR A 71 13.77 44.11 -13.18
C TYR A 71 14.11 44.77 -14.51
N THR A 72 13.76 46.04 -14.70
CA THR A 72 14.21 46.80 -15.87
C THR A 72 14.87 48.06 -15.36
N ASN A 73 16.17 48.18 -15.57
CA ASN A 73 16.96 49.38 -15.25
C ASN A 73 16.93 50.38 -16.41
N GLU A 74 17.62 51.50 -16.26
CA GLU A 74 17.64 52.61 -17.21
C GLU A 74 18.23 52.22 -18.57
N GLY A 75 19.13 51.24 -18.58
CA GLY A 75 19.79 50.72 -19.78
C GLY A 75 19.02 49.61 -20.50
N ASN A 76 17.95 49.08 -19.89
CA ASN A 76 17.29 47.84 -20.30
C ASN A 76 18.28 46.67 -20.51
N ASP A 77 19.39 46.65 -19.76
CA ASP A 77 20.50 45.73 -19.98
C ASP A 77 20.73 44.75 -18.82
N ASN A 78 19.99 44.89 -17.72
CA ASN A 78 20.08 43.97 -16.61
C ASN A 78 19.45 42.60 -16.97
N PRO A 79 20.09 41.48 -16.59
CA PRO A 79 19.47 40.17 -16.76
C PRO A 79 18.29 40.00 -15.81
N ASN A 80 17.33 39.16 -16.20
CA ASN A 80 16.29 38.67 -15.31
C ASN A 80 16.91 37.80 -14.21
N ILE A 81 16.29 37.78 -13.02
CA ILE A 81 16.73 36.93 -11.91
C ILE A 81 15.86 35.67 -11.90
N PRO A 82 16.41 34.49 -12.21
CA PRO A 82 15.65 33.24 -12.15
C PRO A 82 15.28 32.94 -10.69
N LEU A 83 13.99 32.73 -10.43
CA LEU A 83 13.48 32.35 -9.11
C LEU A 83 13.21 30.84 -9.00
N ILE A 84 13.34 30.12 -10.12
CA ILE A 84 13.16 28.67 -10.25
C ILE A 84 14.52 28.06 -10.58
N SER A 85 14.97 27.10 -9.76
CA SER A 85 16.21 26.38 -10.05
C SER A 85 16.02 25.45 -11.26
N THR A 86 17.07 25.33 -12.07
CA THR A 86 17.15 24.35 -13.16
C THR A 86 17.65 22.98 -12.69
N ASP A 87 18.02 22.84 -11.41
CA ASP A 87 18.45 21.56 -10.84
C ASP A 87 17.31 20.54 -10.81
N ALA A 88 17.67 19.26 -10.80
CA ALA A 88 16.70 18.18 -10.60
C ALA A 88 16.00 18.32 -9.23
N ASP A 89 14.79 17.77 -9.13
CA ASP A 89 13.97 17.75 -7.91
C ASP A 89 13.51 19.13 -7.39
N ASN A 90 13.57 20.17 -8.22
CA ASN A 90 12.97 21.45 -7.88
C ASN A 90 11.44 21.35 -7.83
N ALA A 91 10.86 21.50 -6.64
CA ALA A 91 9.42 21.40 -6.43
C ALA A 91 8.65 22.69 -6.76
N ILE A 92 9.34 23.80 -7.03
CA ILE A 92 8.73 25.11 -7.31
C ILE A 92 8.50 25.26 -8.82
N THR A 93 7.26 25.56 -9.20
CA THR A 93 6.83 25.79 -10.59
C THR A 93 6.05 27.11 -10.71
N VAL A 94 5.84 27.57 -11.96
CA VAL A 94 5.11 28.80 -12.28
C VAL A 94 3.62 28.51 -12.40
N GLY A 95 2.80 29.27 -11.68
CA GLY A 95 1.35 29.28 -11.78
C GLY A 95 0.87 30.01 -13.03
N THR A 96 -0.39 29.75 -13.41
CA THR A 96 -1.02 30.44 -14.55
C THR A 96 -1.15 31.95 -14.35
N ASP A 97 -1.04 32.41 -13.10
CA ASP A 97 -1.05 33.81 -12.70
C ASP A 97 0.37 34.43 -12.63
N GLY A 98 1.41 33.68 -13.00
CA GLY A 98 2.81 34.11 -12.92
C GLY A 98 3.43 33.98 -11.52
N SER A 99 2.65 33.59 -10.50
CA SER A 99 3.14 33.34 -9.15
C SER A 99 3.91 32.03 -9.07
N LEU A 100 4.79 31.88 -8.08
CA LEU A 100 5.48 30.62 -7.83
C LEU A 100 4.68 29.78 -6.83
N PHE A 101 4.55 28.48 -7.09
CA PHE A 101 3.94 27.54 -6.16
C PHE A 101 4.64 26.20 -6.18
N THR A 102 4.40 25.39 -5.15
CA THR A 102 4.83 23.99 -5.10
C THR A 102 3.68 23.09 -5.50
N ASP A 103 3.86 22.24 -6.51
CA ASP A 103 2.86 21.22 -6.84
C ASP A 103 2.89 20.11 -5.78
N THR A 104 1.93 20.12 -4.87
CA THR A 104 1.81 19.13 -3.80
C THR A 104 1.32 17.78 -4.28
N SER A 105 0.75 17.69 -5.49
CA SER A 105 0.33 16.41 -6.07
C SER A 105 1.52 15.55 -6.49
N ALA A 106 2.64 16.18 -6.86
CA ALA A 106 3.92 15.50 -7.05
C ALA A 106 4.56 15.01 -5.73
N LEU A 107 4.05 15.48 -4.57
CA LEU A 107 4.52 15.07 -3.24
C LEU A 107 3.64 13.98 -2.61
N THR A 108 2.42 13.76 -3.11
CA THR A 108 1.55 12.68 -2.63
C THR A 108 1.98 11.37 -3.26
N VAL A 109 2.89 10.69 -2.59
CA VAL A 109 3.35 9.37 -2.99
C VAL A 109 2.82 8.34 -2.02
N GLU A 110 2.45 7.16 -2.53
CA GLU A 110 1.95 6.07 -1.71
C GLU A 110 2.98 5.71 -0.60
N PRO A 111 2.55 5.20 0.56
CA PRO A 111 3.45 4.93 1.68
C PRO A 111 4.36 3.70 1.43
N TRP A 112 4.31 3.11 0.25
CA TRP A 112 4.94 1.85 -0.11
C TRP A 112 5.99 2.03 -1.21
N LEU A 113 6.98 1.13 -1.25
CA LEU A 113 8.01 1.08 -2.29
C LEU A 113 7.65 0.03 -3.36
N VAL A 114 8.09 0.27 -4.59
CA VAL A 114 7.96 -0.71 -5.69
C VAL A 114 8.95 -1.85 -5.48
N GLN A 115 8.48 -3.10 -5.56
CA GLN A 115 9.28 -4.29 -5.31
C GLN A 115 10.56 -4.31 -6.16
N GLY A 116 11.70 -4.56 -5.50
CA GLY A 116 13.01 -4.63 -6.15
C GLY A 116 13.68 -3.28 -6.40
N THR A 117 13.06 -2.17 -6.00
CA THR A 117 13.59 -0.81 -6.18
C THR A 117 13.63 -0.04 -4.86
N THR A 118 14.17 1.18 -4.91
CA THR A 118 14.02 2.19 -3.85
C THR A 118 12.97 3.24 -4.19
N ASP A 119 12.26 3.05 -5.30
CA ASP A 119 11.29 4.01 -5.83
C ASP A 119 9.97 3.84 -5.09
N LYS A 120 9.29 4.97 -4.87
CA LYS A 120 7.98 5.00 -4.22
C LYS A 120 6.90 4.63 -5.24
N ALA A 121 5.87 3.91 -4.80
CA ALA A 121 4.77 3.53 -5.67
C ALA A 121 3.90 4.75 -6.05
N THR A 122 3.48 4.80 -7.31
CA THR A 122 2.64 5.85 -7.90
C THR A 122 1.36 5.30 -8.55
N GLU A 123 1.32 3.99 -8.81
CA GLU A 123 0.18 3.29 -9.43
C GLU A 123 -0.26 2.11 -8.57
N ASN A 124 -1.52 1.69 -8.72
CA ASN A 124 -2.12 0.63 -7.90
C ASN A 124 -1.86 -0.80 -8.41
N ASP A 125 -1.21 -0.96 -9.56
CA ASP A 125 -0.80 -2.24 -10.15
C ASP A 125 0.68 -2.55 -9.90
N GLN A 126 1.41 -1.65 -9.23
CA GLN A 126 2.80 -1.86 -8.86
C GLN A 126 2.91 -2.81 -7.66
N ASP A 127 3.85 -3.76 -7.76
CA ASP A 127 4.15 -4.68 -6.67
C ASP A 127 4.71 -3.91 -5.46
N ILE A 128 4.12 -4.14 -4.28
CA ILE A 128 4.48 -3.46 -3.04
C ILE A 128 5.57 -4.23 -2.28
N TYR A 129 6.57 -3.52 -1.75
CA TYR A 129 7.57 -4.03 -0.82
C TYR A 129 7.68 -3.19 0.45
N GLN A 130 7.77 -3.89 1.59
CA GLN A 130 8.06 -3.31 2.90
C GLN A 130 9.06 -4.20 3.66
N MET A 131 10.09 -3.59 4.25
CA MET A 131 11.06 -4.26 5.12
C MET A 131 10.60 -4.36 6.57
N GLY A 132 9.74 -3.42 6.98
CA GLY A 132 9.10 -3.42 8.29
C GLY A 132 7.92 -4.38 8.39
N LYS A 133 7.21 -4.28 9.50
CA LYS A 133 5.97 -5.02 9.74
C LYS A 133 4.79 -4.31 9.08
N VAL A 134 3.76 -5.07 8.72
CA VAL A 134 2.52 -4.57 8.08
C VAL A 134 1.33 -4.83 9.00
N GLY A 135 0.65 -3.75 9.40
CA GLY A 135 -0.64 -3.81 10.11
C GLY A 135 -1.78 -3.46 9.16
N ILE A 136 -2.83 -4.29 9.11
CA ILE A 136 -4.04 -4.03 8.33
C ILE A 136 -5.21 -3.86 9.32
N GLY A 137 -5.81 -2.67 9.37
CA GLY A 137 -6.85 -2.34 10.35
C GLY A 137 -6.34 -2.15 11.79
N THR A 138 -5.03 -2.08 11.98
CA THR A 138 -4.37 -1.82 13.26
C THR A 138 -3.09 -1.01 13.05
N ASP A 139 -2.67 -0.25 14.07
CA ASP A 139 -1.40 0.49 14.15
C ASP A 139 -0.33 -0.26 14.97
N ASP A 140 -0.65 -1.47 15.46
CA ASP A 140 0.24 -2.37 16.19
C ASP A 140 0.29 -3.77 15.56
N MET A 141 0.97 -4.71 16.20
CA MET A 141 0.99 -6.13 15.79
C MET A 141 -0.01 -6.97 16.59
N LEU A 142 -1.19 -6.41 16.87
CA LEU A 142 -2.23 -7.00 17.73
C LEU A 142 -1.69 -7.38 19.11
N GLY A 143 -0.82 -6.54 19.68
CA GLY A 143 -0.17 -6.77 20.97
C GLY A 143 0.85 -7.91 21.03
N THR A 144 1.26 -8.53 19.91
CA THR A 144 2.25 -9.61 19.96
C THR A 144 3.67 -9.11 20.27
N GLU A 145 4.34 -9.77 21.22
CA GLU A 145 5.77 -9.54 21.49
C GLU A 145 6.68 -10.37 20.58
N ASN A 146 6.12 -11.23 19.72
CA ASN A 146 6.92 -12.05 18.83
C ASN A 146 7.60 -11.18 17.75
N PRO A 147 8.95 -11.11 17.72
CA PRO A 147 9.65 -10.29 16.75
C PRO A 147 9.43 -10.77 15.31
N ASP A 148 9.14 -12.05 15.11
CA ASP A 148 9.05 -12.69 13.79
C ASP A 148 7.68 -12.53 13.11
N VAL A 149 6.69 -11.94 13.78
CA VAL A 149 5.41 -11.60 13.15
C VAL A 149 5.59 -10.36 12.28
N ALA A 150 5.48 -10.54 10.97
CA ALA A 150 5.63 -9.47 9.97
C ALA A 150 4.28 -8.91 9.47
N LEU A 151 3.18 -9.63 9.63
CA LEU A 151 1.84 -9.21 9.18
C LEU A 151 0.82 -9.43 10.30
N ALA A 152 0.06 -8.37 10.63
CA ALA A 152 -1.05 -8.42 11.56
C ALA A 152 -2.31 -7.84 10.91
N VAL A 153 -3.44 -8.52 11.03
CA VAL A 153 -4.71 -8.10 10.41
C VAL A 153 -5.80 -8.06 11.47
N ASN A 154 -6.30 -6.86 11.78
CA ASN A 154 -7.48 -6.66 12.62
C ASN A 154 -8.75 -6.71 11.75
N GLY A 155 -9.17 -7.92 11.41
CA GLY A 155 -10.31 -8.14 10.52
C GLY A 155 -10.26 -9.52 9.86
N ALA A 156 -11.11 -9.72 8.85
CA ALA A 156 -11.12 -10.94 8.07
C ALA A 156 -10.17 -10.83 6.86
N ILE A 157 -9.47 -11.93 6.56
CA ILE A 157 -8.71 -12.09 5.32
C ILE A 157 -9.58 -12.92 4.37
N LEU A 158 -9.97 -12.33 3.25
CA LEU A 158 -10.63 -13.04 2.15
C LEU A 158 -9.59 -13.38 1.09
N THR A 159 -9.50 -14.66 0.72
CA THR A 159 -8.61 -15.12 -0.36
C THR A 159 -9.46 -15.81 -1.43
N THR A 160 -9.01 -15.74 -2.67
CA THR A 160 -9.55 -16.58 -3.73
C THR A 160 -8.79 -17.91 -3.74
N SER A 161 -9.51 -19.02 -3.67
CA SER A 161 -8.95 -20.34 -3.95
C SER A 161 -9.61 -20.86 -5.22
N ALA A 162 -8.82 -21.51 -6.08
CA ALA A 162 -9.35 -22.13 -7.29
C ALA A 162 -10.23 -23.35 -6.97
N ILE A 163 -10.02 -23.99 -5.81
CA ILE A 163 -10.64 -25.28 -5.45
C ILE A 163 -11.03 -25.26 -3.96
N TYR A 164 -12.21 -25.81 -3.67
CA TYR A 164 -12.70 -26.10 -2.33
C TYR A 164 -12.95 -27.62 -2.24
N ALA A 165 -12.72 -28.24 -1.07
CA ALA A 165 -12.59 -29.70 -0.95
C ALA A 165 -13.88 -30.51 -1.14
N ASP A 166 -15.03 -29.87 -1.42
CA ASP A 166 -16.36 -30.52 -1.51
C ASP A 166 -16.45 -31.66 -2.55
N TYR A 167 -15.47 -31.73 -3.46
CA TYR A 167 -15.31 -32.84 -4.41
C TYR A 167 -15.16 -34.22 -3.77
N VAL A 168 -14.72 -34.31 -2.50
CA VAL A 168 -14.55 -35.59 -1.81
C VAL A 168 -15.89 -36.30 -1.65
N PHE A 169 -16.95 -35.55 -1.31
CA PHE A 169 -18.29 -36.11 -1.15
C PHE A 169 -18.93 -36.43 -2.49
N GLU A 170 -18.77 -35.57 -3.50
CA GLU A 170 -19.26 -35.81 -4.86
C GLU A 170 -18.73 -37.15 -5.39
N ASP A 171 -17.41 -37.37 -5.32
CA ASP A 171 -16.82 -38.62 -5.80
C ASP A 171 -17.32 -39.84 -5.01
N TYR A 172 -17.43 -39.73 -3.69
CA TYR A 172 -17.90 -40.84 -2.86
C TYR A 172 -19.37 -41.25 -3.14
N PHE A 173 -20.25 -40.29 -3.38
CA PHE A 173 -21.68 -40.57 -3.58
C PHE A 173 -22.09 -40.74 -5.04
N GLU A 174 -21.46 -39.99 -5.95
CA GLU A 174 -21.81 -39.93 -7.38
C GLU A 174 -20.80 -40.67 -8.27
N GLY A 175 -19.62 -41.00 -7.74
CA GLY A 175 -18.56 -41.71 -8.45
C GLY A 175 -17.72 -40.82 -9.39
N PHE A 176 -17.95 -39.51 -9.36
CA PHE A 176 -17.13 -38.51 -10.04
C PHE A 176 -17.30 -37.14 -9.35
N SER A 177 -16.34 -36.23 -9.53
CA SER A 177 -16.49 -34.82 -9.16
C SER A 177 -16.27 -33.90 -10.36
N GLU A 178 -17.11 -32.87 -10.49
CA GLU A 178 -16.92 -31.83 -11.51
C GLU A 178 -15.85 -30.82 -11.12
N LEU A 179 -15.69 -30.59 -9.80
CA LEU A 179 -14.71 -29.69 -9.20
C LEU A 179 -13.29 -30.24 -9.30
N ASN A 180 -13.12 -31.56 -9.16
CA ASN A 180 -11.83 -32.24 -9.36
C ASN A 180 -12.00 -33.59 -10.05
N LYS A 181 -11.79 -33.60 -11.37
CA LYS A 181 -11.96 -34.80 -12.22
C LYS A 181 -10.91 -35.89 -12.00
N ASP A 182 -9.75 -35.51 -11.45
CA ASP A 182 -8.65 -36.44 -11.17
C ASP A 182 -8.71 -36.99 -9.74
N TYR A 183 -9.68 -36.53 -8.93
CA TYR A 183 -9.89 -37.05 -7.59
C TYR A 183 -10.49 -38.45 -7.64
N THR A 184 -10.10 -39.29 -6.68
CA THR A 184 -10.70 -40.60 -6.48
C THR A 184 -10.57 -40.95 -5.01
N PHE A 185 -11.70 -41.23 -4.35
CA PHE A 185 -11.76 -41.65 -2.96
C PHE A 185 -11.04 -43.00 -2.79
N LYS A 186 -10.01 -43.03 -1.93
CA LYS A 186 -9.17 -44.22 -1.71
C LYS A 186 -9.66 -45.02 -0.52
N SER A 187 -9.60 -46.34 -0.61
CA SER A 187 -9.86 -47.19 0.55
C SER A 187 -8.75 -47.05 1.61
N LEU A 188 -9.06 -47.32 2.88
CA LEU A 188 -8.07 -47.30 3.97
C LEU A 188 -6.84 -48.19 3.69
N LYS A 189 -7.03 -49.29 2.95
CA LYS A 189 -5.93 -50.17 2.54
C LYS A 189 -5.00 -49.49 1.54
N GLU A 190 -5.55 -48.81 0.54
CA GLU A 190 -4.75 -48.06 -0.43
C GLU A 190 -4.04 -46.86 0.21
N VAL A 191 -4.71 -46.20 1.15
CA VAL A 191 -4.12 -45.13 1.96
C VAL A 191 -2.96 -45.68 2.81
N GLU A 192 -3.14 -46.81 3.49
CA GLU A 192 -2.08 -47.48 4.26
C GLU A 192 -0.88 -47.86 3.37
N ASP A 193 -1.14 -48.49 2.21
CA ASP A 193 -0.10 -48.85 1.23
C ASP A 193 0.66 -47.61 0.74
N PHE A 194 -0.04 -46.50 0.53
CA PHE A 194 0.57 -45.23 0.14
C PHE A 194 1.45 -44.65 1.26
N ILE A 195 0.97 -44.62 2.50
CA ILE A 195 1.72 -44.11 3.66
C ILE A 195 2.97 -44.96 3.89
N ASN A 196 2.86 -46.28 3.80
CA ASN A 196 3.97 -47.20 3.98
C ASN A 196 5.09 -46.97 2.94
N ARG A 197 4.70 -46.65 1.69
CA ARG A 197 5.64 -46.37 0.59
C ARG A 197 6.22 -44.96 0.64
N ASN A 198 5.40 -43.94 0.89
CA ASN A 198 5.75 -42.55 0.66
C ASN A 198 6.03 -41.75 1.96
N ARG A 199 5.65 -42.28 3.12
CA ARG A 199 5.80 -41.66 4.46
C ARG A 199 5.05 -40.33 4.62
N HIS A 200 3.99 -40.10 3.84
CA HIS A 200 3.05 -39.00 4.03
C HIS A 200 1.65 -39.42 3.53
N LEU A 201 0.63 -38.61 3.83
CA LEU A 201 -0.74 -38.85 3.37
C LEU A 201 -0.91 -38.50 1.89
N PRO A 202 -1.75 -39.23 1.14
CA PRO A 202 -2.15 -38.84 -0.21
C PRO A 202 -2.78 -37.44 -0.23
N GLY A 203 -2.50 -36.64 -1.25
CA GLY A 203 -3.09 -35.29 -1.41
C GLY A 203 -2.43 -34.19 -0.57
N ILE A 204 -1.58 -34.53 0.42
CA ILE A 204 -0.80 -33.54 1.18
C ILE A 204 0.55 -33.32 0.51
N THR A 205 0.94 -32.05 0.33
CA THR A 205 2.26 -31.68 -0.17
C THR A 205 3.34 -32.21 0.79
N LYS A 206 4.24 -33.04 0.25
CA LYS A 206 5.36 -33.59 1.03
C LYS A 206 6.35 -32.48 1.38
N ILE A 207 6.96 -32.57 2.55
CA ILE A 207 7.93 -31.57 3.02
C ILE A 207 9.11 -31.35 2.05
N ASP A 208 9.55 -32.41 1.35
CA ASP A 208 10.65 -32.33 0.37
C ASP A 208 10.27 -31.56 -0.90
N ALA A 209 8.96 -31.42 -1.17
CA ALA A 209 8.44 -30.69 -2.32
C ALA A 209 8.21 -29.20 -2.02
N LEU A 210 8.29 -28.79 -0.75
CA LEU A 210 8.15 -27.39 -0.36
C LEU A 210 9.41 -26.62 -0.71
N CYS A 211 9.23 -25.47 -1.34
CA CYS A 211 10.32 -24.53 -1.58
C CYS A 211 10.89 -24.03 -0.25
N LYS A 212 12.19 -23.73 -0.24
CA LYS A 212 12.86 -23.08 0.87
C LYS A 212 13.29 -21.67 0.48
N ASN A 213 13.19 -20.73 1.41
CA ASN A 213 13.74 -19.40 1.22
C ASN A 213 15.28 -19.42 1.33
N GLN A 214 15.92 -18.26 1.17
CA GLN A 214 17.38 -18.13 1.22
C GLN A 214 17.99 -18.53 2.59
N LYS A 215 17.19 -18.55 3.67
CA LYS A 215 17.59 -18.99 5.01
C LYS A 215 17.37 -20.49 5.25
N GLY A 216 16.78 -21.20 4.29
CA GLY A 216 16.47 -22.62 4.40
C GLY A 216 15.14 -22.94 5.08
N GLU A 217 14.28 -21.94 5.30
CA GLU A 217 12.95 -22.09 5.91
C GLU A 217 11.90 -22.45 4.86
N TYR A 218 10.91 -23.27 5.23
CA TYR A 218 9.87 -23.72 4.30
C TYR A 218 8.92 -22.58 3.94
N VAL A 219 8.61 -22.45 2.64
CA VAL A 219 7.61 -21.53 2.10
C VAL A 219 6.32 -22.31 1.91
N ILE A 220 5.25 -21.88 2.58
CA ILE A 220 3.97 -22.57 2.62
C ILE A 220 2.88 -21.60 2.16
N ASN A 221 1.97 -22.08 1.30
CA ASN A 221 0.74 -21.36 0.97
C ASN A 221 -0.36 -21.78 1.97
N PRO A 222 -0.83 -20.88 2.85
CA PRO A 222 -1.83 -21.22 3.85
C PRO A 222 -3.19 -21.56 3.26
N SER A 223 -3.57 -20.97 2.11
CA SER A 223 -4.84 -21.28 1.44
C SER A 223 -4.80 -22.69 0.86
N GLU A 224 -3.72 -23.07 0.18
CA GLU A 224 -3.54 -24.43 -0.34
C GLU A 224 -3.50 -25.48 0.77
N LEU A 225 -2.75 -25.21 1.85
CA LEU A 225 -2.71 -26.10 3.01
C LEU A 225 -4.09 -26.30 3.64
N SER A 226 -4.90 -25.23 3.70
CA SER A 226 -6.26 -25.29 4.24
C SER A 226 -7.16 -26.18 3.39
N VAL A 227 -7.04 -26.14 2.05
CA VAL A 227 -7.78 -27.03 1.14
C VAL A 227 -7.35 -28.49 1.30
N GLN A 228 -6.04 -28.76 1.34
CA GLN A 228 -5.51 -30.13 1.55
C GLN A 228 -5.94 -30.72 2.90
N LEU A 229 -5.97 -29.90 3.94
CA LEU A 229 -6.43 -30.32 5.26
C LEU A 229 -7.92 -30.65 5.24
N LEU A 230 -8.74 -29.81 4.61
CA LEU A 230 -10.18 -30.04 4.50
C LEU A 230 -10.48 -31.33 3.73
N GLU A 231 -9.78 -31.58 2.61
CA GLU A 231 -9.87 -32.84 1.85
C GLU A 231 -9.63 -34.06 2.75
N LYS A 232 -8.56 -34.04 3.57
CA LYS A 232 -8.26 -35.16 4.47
C LYS A 232 -9.28 -35.29 5.60
N VAL A 233 -9.83 -34.18 6.08
CA VAL A 233 -10.88 -34.20 7.11
C VAL A 233 -12.15 -34.86 6.56
N GLU A 234 -12.56 -34.51 5.34
CA GLU A 234 -13.72 -35.11 4.68
C GLU A 234 -13.52 -36.61 4.43
N GLU A 235 -12.35 -37.01 3.94
CA GLU A 235 -12.00 -38.44 3.79
C GLU A 235 -12.05 -39.21 5.12
N LEU A 236 -11.52 -38.61 6.18
CA LEU A 236 -11.56 -39.21 7.52
C LEU A 236 -13.00 -39.39 8.02
N TYR A 237 -13.88 -38.41 7.78
CA TYR A 237 -15.29 -38.53 8.13
C TYR A 237 -15.98 -39.65 7.36
N LEU A 238 -15.72 -39.79 6.05
CA LEU A 238 -16.26 -40.88 5.24
C LEU A 238 -15.80 -42.25 5.78
N HIS A 239 -14.50 -42.42 6.02
CA HIS A 239 -13.99 -43.66 6.61
C HIS A 239 -14.58 -43.95 8.00
N THR A 240 -14.80 -42.92 8.81
CA THR A 240 -15.41 -43.09 10.14
C THR A 240 -16.86 -43.57 10.02
N ILE A 241 -17.63 -43.03 9.07
CA ILE A 241 -19.00 -43.47 8.79
C ILE A 241 -19.01 -44.92 8.30
N GLU A 242 -18.09 -45.31 7.41
CA GLU A 242 -17.95 -46.69 6.95
C GLU A 242 -17.61 -47.64 8.10
N GLN A 243 -16.67 -47.25 8.96
CA GLN A 243 -16.30 -48.02 10.14
C GLN A 243 -17.48 -48.20 11.10
N GLN A 244 -18.26 -47.13 11.35
CA GLN A 244 -19.45 -47.20 12.21
C GLN A 244 -20.50 -48.14 11.64
N LYS A 245 -20.76 -48.07 10.32
CA LYS A 245 -21.68 -49.01 9.65
C LYS A 245 -21.21 -50.46 9.76
N ALA A 246 -19.90 -50.70 9.66
CA ALA A 246 -19.33 -52.04 9.83
C ALA A 246 -19.48 -52.54 11.27
N LEU A 247 -19.27 -51.69 12.27
CA LEU A 247 -19.49 -52.02 13.69
C LEU A 247 -20.95 -52.37 13.97
N GLU A 248 -21.91 -51.57 13.51
CA GLU A 248 -23.34 -51.86 13.65
C GLU A 248 -23.76 -53.15 12.92
N GLY A 249 -23.10 -53.46 11.80
CA GLY A 249 -23.23 -54.74 11.12
C GLY A 249 -22.79 -55.91 12.02
N LYS A 250 -21.59 -55.80 12.60
CA LYS A 250 -21.04 -56.79 13.53
C LYS A 250 -21.89 -56.95 14.79
N ASP A 251 -22.40 -55.88 15.36
CA ASP A 251 -23.27 -55.92 16.54
C ASP A 251 -24.60 -56.64 16.26
N ARG A 252 -25.18 -56.40 15.08
CA ARG A 252 -26.38 -57.14 14.63
C ARG A 252 -26.08 -58.63 14.47
N GLU A 253 -24.92 -58.99 13.91
CA GLU A 253 -24.50 -60.38 13.78
C GLU A 253 -24.27 -61.04 15.14
N ILE A 254 -23.58 -60.35 16.07
CA ILE A 254 -23.37 -60.82 17.45
C ILE A 254 -24.71 -61.05 18.14
N LYS A 255 -25.69 -60.15 17.98
CA LYS A 255 -27.03 -60.32 18.55
C LYS A 255 -27.74 -61.56 17.99
N ARG A 256 -27.65 -61.80 16.68
CA ARG A 256 -28.21 -63.01 16.03
C ARG A 256 -27.50 -64.29 16.49
N LEU A 257 -26.19 -64.25 16.69
CA LEU A 257 -25.42 -65.38 17.19
C LEU A 257 -25.80 -65.72 18.63
N ARG A 258 -25.97 -64.71 19.49
CA ARG A 258 -26.43 -64.89 20.87
C ARG A 258 -27.82 -65.50 20.94
N GLN A 259 -28.78 -65.01 20.15
CA GLN A 259 -30.12 -65.60 20.11
C GLN A 259 -30.08 -67.08 19.70
N ARG A 260 -29.28 -67.43 18.69
CA ARG A 260 -29.10 -68.83 18.28
C ARG A 260 -28.45 -69.70 19.35
N GLN A 261 -27.62 -69.13 20.23
CA GLN A 261 -27.08 -69.86 21.38
C GLN A 261 -28.17 -70.11 22.42
N GLU A 262 -28.95 -69.09 22.78
CA GLU A 262 -30.06 -69.21 23.73
C GLU A 262 -31.12 -70.23 23.26
N ASP A 263 -31.50 -70.19 21.98
CA ASP A 263 -32.49 -71.14 21.43
C ASP A 263 -31.99 -72.59 21.50
N LYS A 264 -30.68 -72.81 21.27
CA LYS A 264 -30.05 -74.13 21.38
C LYS A 264 -29.95 -74.59 22.83
N ASP A 265 -29.65 -73.69 23.76
CA ASP A 265 -29.60 -74.01 25.19
C ASP A 265 -30.99 -74.47 25.68
N HIS A 266 -32.06 -73.80 25.24
CA HIS A 266 -33.44 -74.25 25.50
C HIS A 266 -33.78 -75.59 24.84
N GLU A 267 -33.29 -75.85 23.63
CA GLU A 267 -33.47 -77.15 22.98
C GLU A 267 -32.76 -78.28 23.75
N ILE A 268 -31.53 -78.03 24.20
CA ILE A 268 -30.75 -78.96 25.03
C ILE A 268 -31.51 -79.25 26.34
N GLU A 269 -32.03 -78.23 27.00
CA GLU A 269 -32.81 -78.39 28.24
C GLU A 269 -34.05 -79.25 28.03
N ARG A 270 -34.79 -79.03 26.93
CA ARG A 270 -35.96 -79.88 26.59
C ARG A 270 -35.57 -81.32 26.32
N LEU A 271 -34.46 -81.54 25.60
CA LEU A 271 -33.95 -82.88 25.33
C LEU A 271 -33.53 -83.59 26.62
N GLN A 272 -32.89 -82.89 27.55
CA GLN A 272 -32.53 -83.43 28.87
C GLN A 272 -33.78 -83.84 29.67
N GLN A 273 -34.82 -82.99 29.72
CA GLN A 273 -36.09 -83.33 30.37
C GLN A 273 -36.77 -84.55 29.72
N GLN A 274 -36.73 -84.65 28.39
CA GLN A 274 -37.26 -85.81 27.68
C GLN A 274 -36.48 -87.09 28.01
N GLN A 275 -35.15 -87.00 28.13
CA GLN A 275 -34.32 -88.12 28.56
C GLN A 275 -34.66 -88.57 29.97
N GLU A 276 -34.73 -87.64 30.93
CA GLU A 276 -35.05 -87.95 32.33
C GLU A 276 -36.44 -88.59 32.47
N ALA A 277 -37.45 -88.04 31.78
CA ALA A 277 -38.79 -88.62 31.76
C ALA A 277 -38.84 -90.04 31.14
N MET A 278 -37.96 -90.32 30.17
CA MET A 278 -37.84 -91.64 29.57
C MET A 278 -37.17 -92.63 30.53
N GLU A 279 -36.13 -92.21 31.23
CA GLU A 279 -35.46 -92.99 32.28
C GLU A 279 -36.43 -93.35 33.42
N GLU A 280 -37.27 -92.41 33.87
CA GLU A 280 -38.30 -92.70 34.86
C GLU A 280 -39.32 -93.74 34.37
N ARG A 281 -39.76 -93.65 33.10
CA ARG A 281 -40.68 -94.62 32.50
C ARG A 281 -40.06 -96.02 32.40
N LEU A 282 -38.79 -96.10 32.01
CA LEU A 282 -38.02 -97.35 31.99
C LEU A 282 -37.94 -97.95 33.40
N SER A 283 -37.60 -97.16 34.41
CA SER A 283 -37.55 -97.59 35.81
C SER A 283 -38.88 -98.14 36.32
N ARG A 284 -40.01 -97.50 35.95
CA ARG A 284 -41.35 -98.01 36.28
C ARG A 284 -41.67 -99.34 35.58
N LEU A 285 -41.31 -99.49 34.31
CA LEU A 285 -41.49 -100.76 33.58
C LEU A 285 -40.65 -101.88 34.20
N GLU A 286 -39.38 -101.61 34.53
CA GLU A 286 -38.52 -102.60 35.19
C GLU A 286 -39.06 -103.08 36.54
N LYS A 287 -39.73 -102.20 37.31
CA LYS A 287 -40.40 -102.59 38.54
C LYS A 287 -41.61 -103.50 38.29
N LEU A 288 -42.41 -103.23 37.25
CA LEU A 288 -43.57 -104.05 36.86
C LEU A 288 -43.18 -105.45 36.35
N PHE A 289 -41.99 -105.61 35.77
CA PHE A 289 -41.50 -106.92 35.31
C PHE A 289 -40.79 -107.75 36.39
N LYS A 290 -40.60 -107.20 37.60
CA LYS A 290 -39.95 -107.89 38.74
C LYS A 290 -40.94 -108.48 39.77
N GLU A 291 -42.24 -108.30 39.59
CA GLU A 291 -43.33 -109.00 40.30
C GLU A 291 -43.84 -110.19 39.48
#